data_AF-A0A9D5WX57-F1
#
_entry.id   AF-A0A9D5WX57-F1
#
_cell.length_a   1.000
_cell.length_b   1.000
_cell.length_c   1.000
_cell.angle_alpha   90.00
_cell.angle_beta   90.00
_cell.angle_gamma   90.00
#
_symmetry.space_group_name_H-M   'P 1'
#
loop_
_entity.id
_entity.type
_entity.pdbx_description
1 polymer ?
#
loop_
_entity_poly.entity_id
_entity_poly.type
_entity_poly.pdbx_seq_one_letter_code
_entity_poly.pdbx_strand_id
1 'polypeptide(L)'
;MRRIKIETRDGQHRPTISPKELFGSIMTEAKLQSKLPHNSIPEHQQVDTPKFKTYHIKGDNHKIVAYSPEEFLHLLHIGSRFDSEGTDTEYMHSFAHRLQELEGYLVSTESPEAFLSDLLAHGFVVEEI
;
A
#
# COMPACT_ATOMS: atom_id res chain seq x y z
N MET A 1 28.69 11.27 -39.15
CA MET A 1 29.53 11.48 -37.96
C MET A 1 29.04 12.70 -37.21
N ARG A 2 28.42 12.53 -36.04
CA ARG A 2 27.93 13.64 -35.21
C ARG A 2 28.60 13.54 -33.84
N ARG A 3 29.44 14.53 -33.51
CA ARG A 3 30.17 14.64 -32.25
C ARG A 3 29.27 15.34 -31.24
N ILE A 4 28.93 14.67 -30.16
CA ILE A 4 28.25 15.30 -29.02
C ILE A 4 29.34 15.94 -28.17
N LYS A 5 29.35 17.28 -28.15
CA LYS A 5 30.28 18.09 -27.38
C LYS A 5 29.53 18.55 -26.13
N ILE A 6 29.92 18.01 -24.98
CA ILE A 6 29.35 18.36 -23.68
C ILE A 6 30.38 19.27 -23.01
N GLU A 7 30.11 20.58 -23.02
CA GLU A 7 30.85 21.55 -22.22
C GLU A 7 30.18 21.67 -20.84
N THR A 8 30.94 21.40 -19.79
CA THR A 8 30.54 21.66 -18.40
C THR A 8 31.38 22.83 -17.90
N ARG A 9 30.69 23.87 -17.41
CA ARG A 9 31.26 24.95 -16.59
C ARG A 9 31.92 24.32 -15.37
N ASP A 10 33.22 24.13 -15.44
CA ASP A 10 34.22 24.32 -14.37
C ASP A 10 35.53 23.74 -14.90
N GLY A 11 36.56 24.57 -14.98
CA GLY A 11 37.83 24.29 -15.66
C GLY A 11 38.71 23.27 -14.93
N GLN A 12 38.25 22.04 -14.80
CA GLN A 12 39.05 20.95 -14.26
C GLN A 12 39.07 19.78 -15.24
N HIS A 13 40.21 19.65 -15.91
CA HIS A 13 40.55 18.52 -16.78
C HIS A 13 40.20 17.21 -16.07
N ARG A 14 39.15 16.53 -16.55
CA ARG A 14 38.90 15.14 -16.17
C ARG A 14 40.03 14.29 -16.75
N PRO A 15 40.78 13.52 -15.94
CA PRO A 15 41.73 12.57 -16.51
C PRO A 15 40.94 11.62 -17.39
N THR A 16 41.40 11.45 -18.63
CA THR A 16 40.82 10.52 -19.60
C THR A 16 41.19 9.12 -19.13
N ILE A 17 40.46 8.62 -18.13
CA ILE A 17 40.67 7.27 -17.59
C ILE A 17 40.24 6.33 -18.71
N SER A 18 41.21 5.63 -19.29
CA SER A 18 40.97 4.59 -20.28
C SER A 18 40.04 3.52 -19.68
N PRO A 19 39.13 2.91 -20.45
CA PRO A 19 38.20 1.91 -19.92
C PRO A 19 38.89 0.81 -19.09
N LYS A 20 40.13 0.41 -19.45
CA LYS A 20 40.91 -0.59 -18.72
C LYS A 20 41.33 -0.13 -17.30
N GLU A 21 41.68 1.14 -17.17
CA GLU A 21 42.04 1.76 -15.88
C GLU A 21 40.80 1.92 -15.00
N LEU A 22 39.64 2.18 -15.61
CA LEU A 22 38.37 2.28 -14.89
C LEU A 22 37.96 0.92 -14.27
N PHE A 23 38.07 -0.18 -15.02
CA PHE A 23 37.79 -1.52 -14.50
C PHE A 23 38.76 -1.92 -13.37
N GLY A 24 40.04 -1.57 -13.49
CA GLY A 24 41.04 -1.82 -12.44
C GLY A 24 40.70 -1.11 -11.13
N SER A 25 40.32 0.17 -11.20
CA SER A 25 39.90 0.95 -10.03
C SER A 25 38.66 0.38 -9.36
N ILE A 26 37.63 0.02 -10.13
CA ILE A 26 36.38 -0.57 -9.59
C ILE A 26 36.65 -1.90 -8.88
N MET A 27 37.47 -2.78 -9.47
CA MET A 27 37.78 -4.07 -8.85
C MET A 27 38.63 -3.91 -7.58
N THR A 28 39.42 -2.85 -7.50
CA THR A 28 40.24 -2.53 -6.32
C THR A 28 39.39 -1.93 -5.19
N GLU A 29 38.43 -1.06 -5.51
CA GLU A 29 37.48 -0.48 -4.56
C GLU A 29 36.58 -1.57 -3.94
N ALA A 30 36.08 -2.50 -4.76
CA ALA A 30 35.27 -3.63 -4.29
C ALA A 30 36.03 -4.53 -3.28
N LYS A 31 37.34 -4.74 -3.48
CA LYS A 31 38.19 -5.49 -2.54
C LYS A 31 38.51 -4.73 -1.25
N LEU A 32 38.41 -3.41 -1.26
CA LEU A 32 38.62 -2.58 -0.08
C LEU A 32 37.33 -2.50 0.76
N GLN A 33 36.17 -2.41 0.11
CA GLN A 33 34.85 -2.49 0.76
C GLN A 33 34.59 -3.86 1.40
N SER A 34 35.11 -4.95 0.83
CA SER A 34 34.98 -6.30 1.41
C SER A 34 35.85 -6.53 2.66
N LYS A 35 36.71 -5.57 3.05
CA LYS A 35 37.59 -5.65 4.23
C LYS A 35 37.12 -4.79 5.41
N LEU A 36 35.98 -4.12 5.30
CA LEU A 36 35.37 -3.48 6.48
C LEU A 36 34.75 -4.55 7.39
N PRO A 37 34.91 -4.45 8.72
CA PRO A 37 34.26 -5.37 9.65
C PRO A 37 32.75 -5.31 9.45
N HIS A 38 32.12 -6.48 9.33
CA HIS A 38 30.67 -6.69 9.21
C HIS A 38 29.92 -6.29 10.49
N ASN A 39 30.07 -5.05 10.97
CA ASN A 39 29.48 -4.63 12.24
C ASN A 39 28.76 -3.27 12.16
N SER A 40 28.15 -2.99 11.01
CA SER A 40 27.26 -1.84 10.85
C SER A 40 26.14 -2.19 9.89
N ILE A 41 25.40 -3.26 10.20
CA ILE A 41 24.01 -3.33 9.77
C ILE A 41 23.30 -2.32 10.67
N PRO A 42 22.81 -1.17 10.17
CA PRO A 42 21.79 -0.46 10.92
C PRO A 42 20.69 -1.49 11.06
N GLU A 43 20.35 -1.85 12.31
CA GLU A 43 19.20 -2.70 12.58
C GLU A 43 18.10 -2.26 11.63
N HIS A 44 17.57 -3.21 10.86
CA HIS A 44 16.35 -2.98 10.13
C HIS A 44 15.35 -2.55 11.19
N GLN A 45 15.17 -1.23 11.34
CA GLN A 45 14.04 -0.62 11.97
C GLN A 45 12.88 -1.40 11.38
N GLN A 46 12.26 -2.22 12.22
CA GLN A 46 11.13 -3.05 11.83
C GLN A 46 10.19 -2.08 11.13
N VAL A 47 10.18 -2.14 9.80
CA VAL A 47 9.22 -1.43 9.00
C VAL A 47 7.95 -2.13 9.42
N ASP A 48 7.20 -1.51 10.33
CA ASP A 48 5.87 -1.94 10.76
C ASP A 48 5.18 -2.42 9.50
N THR A 49 5.10 -3.74 9.35
CA THR A 49 4.53 -4.34 8.16
C THR A 49 3.12 -3.80 8.12
N PRO A 50 2.67 -3.16 7.02
CA PRO A 50 1.39 -2.49 7.03
C PRO A 50 0.32 -3.55 7.32
N LYS A 51 -0.33 -3.42 8.48
CA LYS A 51 -1.32 -4.38 8.95
C LYS A 51 -2.61 -4.13 8.20
N PHE A 52 -2.75 -4.73 7.02
CA PHE A 52 -4.04 -4.83 6.35
C PHE A 52 -4.81 -6.04 6.87
N LYS A 53 -6.13 -5.94 6.83
CA LYS A 53 -7.05 -7.02 7.13
C LYS A 53 -7.78 -7.42 5.86
N THR A 54 -8.04 -8.71 5.71
CA THR A 54 -8.82 -9.23 4.59
C THR A 54 -10.21 -9.58 5.11
N TYR A 55 -11.24 -9.07 4.45
CA TYR A 55 -12.64 -9.23 4.82
C TYR A 55 -13.37 -9.98 3.73
N HIS A 56 -14.10 -11.03 4.10
CA HIS A 56 -14.94 -11.80 3.20
C HIS A 56 -16.40 -11.40 3.38
N ILE A 57 -17.06 -10.99 2.30
CA ILE A 57 -18.48 -10.63 2.32
C ILE A 57 -19.31 -11.91 2.19
N LYS A 58 -20.28 -12.12 3.08
CA LYS A 58 -21.14 -13.29 3.05
C LYS A 58 -22.13 -13.20 1.88
N GLY A 59 -22.22 -14.27 1.10
CA GLY A 59 -23.14 -14.35 -0.04
C GLY A 59 -22.53 -13.92 -1.37
N ASP A 60 -21.41 -13.19 -1.32
CA ASP A 60 -20.61 -12.84 -2.50
C ASP A 60 -19.21 -13.44 -2.37
N ASN A 61 -18.65 -13.96 -3.46
CA ASN A 61 -17.24 -14.42 -3.47
C ASN A 61 -16.23 -13.23 -3.42
N HIS A 62 -16.66 -12.07 -2.92
CA HIS A 62 -15.89 -10.84 -2.89
C HIS A 62 -15.05 -10.76 -1.61
N LYS A 63 -13.78 -10.39 -1.78
CA LYS A 63 -12.84 -10.13 -0.69
C LYS A 63 -12.42 -8.67 -0.75
N ILE A 64 -12.47 -7.98 0.39
CA ILE A 64 -11.99 -6.61 0.54
C ILE A 64 -10.74 -6.64 1.40
N VAL A 65 -9.64 -6.09 0.88
CA VAL A 65 -8.41 -5.90 1.65
C VAL A 65 -8.34 -4.42 2.00
N ALA A 66 -8.35 -4.11 3.30
CA ALA A 66 -8.33 -2.73 3.77
C ALA A 66 -7.37 -2.55 4.95
N TYR A 67 -6.76 -1.37 5.03
CA TYR A 67 -5.88 -0.94 6.11
C TYR A 67 -6.66 -0.26 7.25
N SER A 68 -7.85 0.27 6.97
CA SER A 68 -8.72 0.88 7.97
C SER A 68 -10.22 0.62 7.68
N PRO A 69 -11.12 0.85 8.66
CA PRO A 69 -12.56 0.70 8.46
C PRO A 69 -13.14 1.69 7.44
N GLU A 70 -12.59 2.89 7.33
CA GLU A 70 -12.98 3.88 6.30
C GLU A 70 -12.65 3.37 4.90
N GLU A 71 -11.46 2.81 4.73
CA GLU A 71 -11.04 2.24 3.46
C GLU A 71 -11.87 0.99 3.13
N PHE A 72 -12.19 0.17 4.12
CA PHE A 72 -13.13 -0.94 3.93
C PHE A 72 -14.47 -0.44 3.40
N LEU A 73 -15.05 0.59 4.03
CA LEU A 73 -16.32 1.19 3.61
C LEU A 73 -16.23 1.75 2.20
N HIS A 74 -15.14 2.46 1.89
CA HIS A 74 -14.91 3.00 0.56
C HIS A 74 -14.83 1.90 -0.50
N LEU A 75 -14.07 0.83 -0.24
CA LEU A 75 -13.94 -0.31 -1.14
C LEU A 75 -15.26 -1.07 -1.30
N LEU A 76 -16.05 -1.18 -0.23
CA LEU A 76 -17.39 -1.76 -0.25
C LEU A 76 -18.35 -0.91 -1.10
N HIS A 77 -18.29 0.41 -0.95
CA HIS A 77 -19.09 1.38 -1.69
C HIS A 77 -18.78 1.31 -3.19
N ILE A 78 -17.51 1.45 -3.61
CA ILE A 78 -17.16 1.39 -5.04
C ILE A 78 -17.40 0.00 -5.66
N GLY A 79 -17.35 -1.06 -4.84
CA GLY A 79 -17.65 -2.43 -5.24
C GLY A 79 -19.14 -2.74 -5.30
N SER A 80 -19.98 -1.85 -4.75
CA SER A 80 -21.42 -2.02 -4.68
C SER A 80 -22.05 -1.93 -6.07
N ARG A 81 -22.95 -2.87 -6.37
CA ARG A 81 -23.73 -2.86 -7.62
C ARG A 81 -25.05 -2.09 -7.51
N PHE A 82 -25.45 -1.72 -6.30
CA PHE A 82 -26.76 -1.15 -6.02
C PHE A 82 -26.71 0.35 -5.76
N ASP A 83 -25.71 0.81 -5.00
CA ASP A 83 -25.59 2.19 -4.56
C ASP A 83 -24.11 2.60 -4.69
N SER A 84 -23.66 2.92 -5.90
CA SER A 84 -22.26 3.33 -6.15
C SER A 84 -22.12 4.84 -6.35
N GLU A 85 -23.21 5.60 -6.16
CA GLU A 85 -23.25 7.06 -6.32
C GLU A 85 -23.29 7.73 -4.95
N GLY A 86 -22.62 8.88 -4.83
CA GLY A 86 -22.60 9.69 -3.61
C GLY A 86 -21.30 9.54 -2.81
N THR A 87 -21.38 9.87 -1.53
CA THR A 87 -20.28 9.76 -0.57
C THR A 87 -20.35 8.46 0.23
N ASP A 88 -19.22 8.02 0.80
CA ASP A 88 -19.16 6.80 1.62
C ASP A 88 -20.13 6.85 2.81
N THR A 89 -20.35 8.02 3.39
CA THR A 89 -21.34 8.22 4.47
C THR A 89 -22.78 8.03 3.98
N GLU A 90 -23.13 8.59 2.82
CA GLU A 90 -24.47 8.39 2.23
C GLU A 90 -24.69 6.93 1.88
N TYR A 91 -23.68 6.28 1.31
CA TYR A 91 -23.70 4.84 1.06
C TYR A 91 -23.96 4.04 2.33
N MET A 92 -23.25 4.36 3.43
CA MET A 92 -23.42 3.70 4.72
C MET A 92 -24.87 3.79 5.24
N HIS A 93 -25.52 4.96 5.11
CA HIS A 93 -26.92 5.13 5.49
C HIS A 93 -27.89 4.34 4.60
N SER A 94 -27.70 4.38 3.28
CA SER A 94 -28.52 3.62 2.33
C SER A 94 -28.38 2.11 2.54
N PHE A 95 -27.15 1.64 2.75
CA PHE A 95 -26.86 0.25 3.06
C PHE A 95 -27.55 -0.20 4.35
N ALA A 96 -27.45 0.59 5.41
CA ALA A 96 -28.09 0.27 6.69
C ALA A 96 -29.62 0.18 6.56
N HIS A 97 -30.25 1.13 5.88
CA HIS A 97 -31.68 1.09 5.62
C HIS A 97 -32.07 -0.16 4.83
N ARG A 98 -31.29 -0.48 3.79
CA ARG A 98 -31.56 -1.63 2.93
C ARG A 98 -31.39 -2.96 3.66
N LEU A 99 -30.34 -3.08 4.46
CA LEU A 99 -30.10 -4.26 5.29
C LEU A 99 -31.23 -4.46 6.31
N GLN A 100 -31.74 -3.37 6.88
CA GLN A 100 -32.90 -3.41 7.76
C GLN A 100 -34.16 -3.86 7.03
N GLU A 101 -34.43 -3.35 5.82
CA GLU A 101 -35.61 -3.73 5.03
C GLU A 101 -35.57 -5.19 4.55
N LEU A 102 -34.39 -5.69 4.17
CA LEU A 102 -34.24 -7.02 3.58
C LEU A 102 -34.04 -8.12 4.62
N GLU A 103 -33.17 -7.88 5.60
CA GLU A 103 -32.72 -8.90 6.56
C GLU A 103 -33.17 -8.59 7.99
N GLY A 104 -33.71 -7.39 8.26
CA GLY A 104 -34.19 -7.00 9.58
C GLY A 104 -33.10 -6.59 10.58
N TYR A 105 -31.84 -6.43 10.13
CA TYR A 105 -30.72 -6.05 10.98
C TYR A 105 -30.47 -4.54 10.95
N LEU A 106 -30.20 -3.98 12.12
CA LEU A 106 -29.75 -2.61 12.29
C LEU A 106 -28.23 -2.60 12.40
N VAL A 107 -27.57 -1.78 11.57
CA VAL A 107 -26.13 -1.52 11.64
C VAL A 107 -25.92 -0.05 11.94
N SER A 108 -24.93 0.25 12.79
CA SER A 108 -24.59 1.62 13.15
C SER A 108 -24.04 2.37 11.95
N THR A 109 -24.48 3.62 11.82
CA THR A 109 -24.01 4.57 10.80
C THR A 109 -23.38 5.80 11.43
N GLU A 110 -23.03 5.72 12.72
CA GLU A 110 -22.36 6.81 13.45
C GLU A 110 -20.89 6.97 13.02
N SER A 111 -20.22 5.85 12.70
CA SER A 111 -18.86 5.85 12.16
C SER A 111 -18.57 4.58 11.34
N PRO A 112 -17.60 4.62 10.41
CA PRO A 112 -17.20 3.44 9.62
C PRO A 112 -16.72 2.27 10.49
N GLU A 113 -16.10 2.55 11.64
CA GLU A 113 -15.67 1.52 12.59
C GLU A 113 -16.85 0.83 13.25
N ALA A 114 -17.86 1.59 13.69
CA ALA A 114 -19.07 1.03 14.28
C ALA A 114 -19.83 0.18 13.25
N PHE A 115 -19.95 0.70 12.02
CA PHE A 115 -20.56 0.00 10.89
C PHE A 115 -19.89 -1.34 10.61
N LEU A 116 -18.56 -1.36 10.43
CA LEU A 116 -17.80 -2.58 10.18
C LEU A 116 -17.90 -3.56 11.37
N SER A 117 -17.85 -3.06 12.60
CA SER A 117 -18.00 -3.89 13.80
C SER A 117 -19.36 -4.60 13.82
N ASP A 118 -20.44 -3.92 13.46
CA ASP A 118 -21.77 -4.52 13.40
C ASP A 118 -21.88 -5.55 12.26
N LEU A 119 -21.29 -5.28 11.09
CA LEU A 119 -21.24 -6.25 10.00
C LEU A 119 -20.50 -7.54 10.38
N LEU A 120 -19.41 -7.43 11.14
CA LEU A 120 -18.68 -8.57 11.69
C LEU A 120 -19.51 -9.30 12.75
N ALA A 121 -20.14 -8.56 13.67
CA ALA A 121 -20.95 -9.12 14.75
C ALA A 121 -22.17 -9.90 14.24
N HIS A 122 -22.80 -9.40 13.17
CA HIS A 122 -23.91 -10.07 12.50
C HIS A 122 -23.47 -11.14 11.48
N GLY A 123 -22.17 -11.24 11.21
CA GLY A 123 -21.60 -12.25 10.31
C GLY A 123 -21.91 -12.00 8.84
N PHE A 124 -22.21 -10.75 8.45
CA PHE A 124 -22.26 -10.33 7.04
C PHE A 124 -20.86 -10.20 6.45
N VAL A 125 -19.88 -9.92 7.30
CA VAL A 125 -18.47 -9.86 6.96
C VAL A 125 -17.71 -10.79 7.90
N VAL A 126 -16.68 -11.45 7.38
CA VAL A 126 -15.75 -12.26 8.19
C VAL A 126 -14.33 -11.77 7.95
N GLU A 127 -13.62 -11.44 9.02
CA GLU A 127 -12.19 -11.15 8.96
C GLU A 127 -11.39 -12.46 8.79
N GLU A 128 -10.58 -12.55 7.74
CA GLU A 128 -9.65 -13.66 7.49
C GLU A 128 -8.36 -13.40 8.29
N ILE A 129 -8.04 -14.33 9.20
CA ILE A 129 -6.93 -14.26 10.16
C ILE A 129 -5.68 -14.96 9.62
#